data_AF-A0A6L3JQ52-F1
#
_entry.id   AF-A0A6L3JQ52-F1
#
_cell.length_a   1.000
_cell.length_b   1.000
_cell.length_c   1.000
_cell.angle_alpha   90.00
_cell.angle_beta   90.00
_cell.angle_gamma   90.00
#
_symmetry.space_group_name_H-M   'P 1'
#
loop_
_entity.id
_entity.type
_entity.pdbx_description
1 polymer ?
#
loop_
_entity_poly.entity_id
_entity_poly.type
_entity_poly.pdbx_seq_one_letter_code
_entity_poly.pdbx_strand_id
1 'polypeptide(L)'
;DYTTTEPLVSDVTTTGTCVVFNEISSDISSLFITKTLIPYLKAEFAWFLELKSEYQIYINGQELDYSSIIAEQESISPILSHNQKNNINFQCKYIRWNVKMNDEYSRFYFLNNDLELKFTKTTLLNKKGDNFWHSVIVIDDFFNEINCDNELDDNAIQPKLFDNSADRKLFKELITQLNEFLKKKRRPFLKEQAEVMVTKYKNEDVFPKFGTEDWDIVRREGLENFVKELYEVEPAVFMKLNKEQKRVFLELLNLVMDSGERDSLFKILDAVVELDSNDRKEFAKILEITRLKQVVSTIKLISDRLLTLENLKKIVFNHTLQANEVRDLQSFIEKHYWIFGEEYRMVCAEEVKFEEALRKYIYILRGVSEKKYIAHPNKYKEMDLFLTGTDFRDGRPHNIVVEIKNPTTIKQLKSEQLNQLEQYMDVILKQDCFNDANEFWTFILIGQDYDDIVGRRVINKLTGLVQNDSNYSLYVKKWSEITNEVERRLKYLLDKLKIERATLSKSQ
;
A
#
# COMPACT_ATOMS: atom_id res chain seq x y z
N ASP A 1 36.03 44.94 -3.94
CA ASP A 1 37.47 45.20 -4.03
C ASP A 1 38.18 44.53 -2.87
N TYR A 2 39.29 43.84 -3.14
CA TYR A 2 40.15 43.26 -2.11
C TYR A 2 41.52 43.92 -2.17
N THR A 3 42.16 44.11 -1.02
CA THR A 3 43.51 44.66 -0.93
C THR A 3 44.49 43.50 -0.74
N THR A 4 45.35 43.28 -1.73
CA THR A 4 46.43 42.28 -1.62
C THR A 4 47.64 42.87 -0.92
N THR A 5 48.23 42.12 -0.01
CA THR A 5 49.57 42.39 0.53
C THR A 5 50.62 41.65 -0.30
N GLU A 6 51.84 42.19 -0.40
CA GLU A 6 52.95 41.43 -0.99
C GLU A 6 53.34 40.23 -0.09
N PRO A 7 53.83 39.12 -0.67
CA PRO A 7 54.31 37.99 0.11
C PRO A 7 55.46 38.39 1.05
N LEU A 8 55.29 38.15 2.34
CA LEU A 8 56.34 38.35 3.34
C LEU A 8 57.06 37.02 3.60
N VAL A 9 58.39 37.08 3.75
CA VAL A 9 59.19 35.92 4.15
C VAL A 9 58.78 35.52 5.57
N SER A 10 58.36 34.27 5.75
CA SER A 10 57.90 33.77 7.05
C SER A 10 59.08 33.58 7.99
N ASP A 11 59.00 34.13 9.20
CA ASP A 11 59.94 33.87 10.30
C ASP A 11 59.70 32.51 10.98
N VAL A 12 58.60 31.82 10.61
CA VAL A 12 58.21 30.48 11.07
C VAL A 12 58.24 29.48 9.92
N THR A 13 58.38 28.20 10.23
CA THR A 13 58.47 27.12 9.22
C THR A 13 57.20 26.89 8.42
N THR A 14 56.07 27.50 8.81
CA THR A 14 54.79 27.40 8.12
C THR A 14 54.56 28.60 7.22
N THR A 15 54.14 28.33 5.98
CA THR A 15 53.67 29.33 5.01
C THR A 15 52.16 29.30 4.93
N GLY A 16 51.52 30.40 4.53
CA GLY A 16 50.07 30.45 4.45
C GLY A 16 49.57 31.78 3.88
N THR A 17 48.25 31.85 3.67
CA THR A 17 47.57 33.08 3.26
C THR A 17 46.48 33.39 4.29
N CYS A 18 46.48 34.61 4.82
CA CYS A 18 45.41 35.08 5.70
C CYS A 18 44.51 36.03 4.89
N VAL A 19 43.22 35.74 4.87
CA VAL A 19 42.20 36.62 4.30
C VAL A 19 41.37 37.17 5.44
N VAL A 20 41.28 38.49 5.55
CA VAL A 20 40.51 39.18 6.59
C VAL A 20 39.39 39.96 5.93
N PHE A 21 38.16 39.70 6.37
CA PHE A 21 36.98 40.47 5.99
C PHE A 21 36.68 41.47 7.10
N ASN A 22 36.61 42.75 6.76
CA ASN A 22 36.20 43.82 7.66
C ASN A 22 34.72 44.17 7.43
N GLU A 23 34.10 44.86 8.38
CA GLU A 23 32.69 45.32 8.26
C GLU A 23 31.68 44.19 8.06
N ILE A 24 31.91 43.06 8.75
CA ILE A 24 31.01 41.91 8.72
C ILE A 24 29.63 42.31 9.26
N SER A 25 28.55 41.92 8.57
CA SER A 25 27.17 42.15 9.01
C SER A 25 26.94 41.60 10.43
N SER A 26 26.16 42.34 11.24
CA SER A 26 25.69 41.89 12.55
C SER A 26 24.87 40.59 12.52
N ASP A 27 24.42 40.17 11.33
CA ASP A 27 23.67 38.92 11.15
C ASP A 27 24.54 37.67 11.33
N ILE A 28 25.88 37.80 11.26
CA ILE A 28 26.82 36.71 11.53
C ILE A 28 26.95 36.52 13.05
N SER A 29 25.92 35.90 13.62
CA SER A 29 25.85 35.51 15.03
C SER A 29 26.40 34.09 15.26
N SER A 30 26.61 33.72 16.52
CA SER A 30 26.92 32.33 16.89
C SER A 30 25.85 31.35 16.41
N LEU A 31 24.58 31.76 16.45
CA LEU A 31 23.45 30.96 15.94
C LEU A 31 23.56 30.74 14.44
N PHE A 32 23.91 31.78 13.66
CA PHE A 32 24.16 31.66 12.22
C PHE A 32 25.30 30.67 11.94
N ILE A 33 26.40 30.76 12.69
CA ILE A 33 27.53 29.83 12.54
C ILE A 33 27.05 28.38 12.73
N THR A 34 26.31 28.10 13.81
CA THR A 34 25.88 26.73 14.12
C THR A 34 24.77 26.21 13.23
N LYS A 35 23.79 27.04 12.85
CA LYS A 35 22.58 26.61 12.13
C LYS A 35 22.66 26.77 10.62
N THR A 36 23.59 27.58 10.11
CA THR A 36 23.70 27.90 8.68
C THR A 36 25.09 27.59 8.14
N LEU A 37 26.13 28.22 8.70
CA LEU A 37 27.49 28.07 8.16
C LEU A 37 28.03 26.65 8.30
N ILE A 38 27.95 26.05 9.49
CA ILE A 38 28.44 24.68 9.72
C ILE A 38 27.72 23.68 8.82
N PRO A 39 26.36 23.62 8.76
CA PRO A 39 25.67 22.75 7.81
C PRO A 39 26.04 22.97 6.35
N TYR A 40 26.21 24.24 5.94
CA TYR A 40 26.65 24.58 4.58
C TYR A 40 28.05 24.01 4.30
N LEU A 41 29.02 24.24 5.20
CA LEU A 41 30.39 23.74 5.04
C LEU A 41 30.47 22.21 5.05
N LYS A 42 29.64 21.53 5.85
CA LYS A 42 29.52 20.07 5.77
C LYS A 42 29.05 19.63 4.39
N ALA A 43 27.97 20.24 3.87
CA ALA A 43 27.42 19.93 2.54
C ALA A 43 28.32 20.37 1.37
N GLU A 44 29.25 21.30 1.61
CA GLU A 44 30.20 21.78 0.61
C GLU A 44 31.46 20.89 0.56
N PHE A 45 32.04 20.59 1.72
CA PHE A 45 33.40 20.06 1.82
C PHE A 45 33.51 18.62 2.30
N ALA A 46 32.46 17.99 2.83
CA ALA A 46 32.59 16.63 3.38
C ALA A 46 33.11 15.61 2.37
N TRP A 47 32.62 15.63 1.12
CA TRP A 47 33.13 14.75 0.07
C TRP A 47 34.60 15.01 -0.26
N PHE A 48 35.03 16.28 -0.20
CA PHE A 48 36.41 16.68 -0.48
C PHE A 48 37.35 16.27 0.65
N LEU A 49 36.95 16.43 1.90
CA LEU A 49 37.72 15.99 3.07
C LEU A 49 37.85 14.47 3.12
N GLU A 50 36.84 13.74 2.64
CA GLU A 50 36.91 12.28 2.45
C GLU A 50 37.86 11.85 1.33
N LEU A 51 37.98 12.67 0.28
CA LEU A 51 38.90 12.46 -0.82
C LEU A 51 40.35 12.77 -0.41
N LYS A 52 40.52 13.82 0.40
CA LYS A 52 41.80 14.45 0.73
C LYS A 52 41.94 14.59 2.24
N SER A 53 42.27 13.48 2.89
CA SER A 53 42.41 13.38 4.35
C SER A 53 43.53 14.23 4.93
N GLU A 54 44.42 14.76 4.09
CA GLU A 54 45.48 15.70 4.47
C GLU A 54 44.97 17.14 4.72
N TYR A 55 43.73 17.47 4.32
CA TYR A 55 43.13 18.79 4.55
C TYR A 55 42.17 18.76 5.73
N GLN A 56 42.18 19.84 6.51
CA GLN A 56 41.30 20.02 7.66
C GLN A 56 40.71 21.43 7.66
N ILE A 57 39.45 21.55 8.07
CA ILE A 57 38.76 22.84 8.20
C ILE A 57 38.48 23.08 9.67
N TYR A 58 38.88 24.24 10.18
CA TYR A 58 38.65 24.64 11.57
C TYR A 58 37.75 25.87 11.63
N ILE A 59 36.74 25.82 12.50
CA ILE A 59 35.79 26.91 12.77
C ILE A 59 35.88 27.22 14.26
N ASN A 60 36.32 28.43 14.60
CA ASN A 60 36.59 28.82 16.00
C ASN A 60 37.50 27.84 16.74
N GLY A 61 38.50 27.28 16.04
CA GLY A 61 39.45 26.30 16.59
C GLY A 61 38.90 24.88 16.74
N GLN A 62 37.64 24.62 16.40
CA GLN A 62 37.09 23.26 16.33
C GLN A 62 37.12 22.73 14.91
N GLU A 63 37.63 21.51 14.74
CA GLU A 63 37.61 20.82 13.45
C GLU A 63 36.16 20.58 12.98
N LEU A 64 35.92 20.76 11.69
CA LEU A 64 34.62 20.53 11.07
C LEU A 64 34.29 19.03 11.08
N ASP A 65 33.57 18.59 12.11
CA ASP A 65 33.01 17.24 12.14
C ASP A 65 31.82 17.13 11.18
N TYR A 66 31.97 16.39 10.09
CA TYR A 66 30.90 16.12 9.12
C TYR A 66 30.29 14.71 9.26
N SER A 67 30.67 13.93 10.26
CA SER A 67 30.15 12.56 10.46
C SER A 67 28.63 12.49 10.54
N SER A 68 27.99 13.55 11.07
CA SER A 68 26.53 13.67 11.18
C SER A 68 25.78 13.62 9.84
N ILE A 69 26.45 13.92 8.72
CA ILE A 69 25.83 13.87 7.39
C ILE A 69 26.11 12.58 6.62
N ILE A 70 26.96 11.71 7.16
CA ILE A 70 27.20 10.37 6.63
C ILE A 70 26.09 9.45 7.14
N ALA A 71 25.29 8.96 6.21
CA ALA A 71 24.17 8.08 6.50
C ALA A 71 24.57 6.60 6.45
N GLU A 72 25.53 6.27 5.60
CA GLU A 72 26.07 4.92 5.41
C GLU A 72 27.46 5.04 4.78
N GLN A 73 28.38 4.14 5.13
CA GLN A 73 29.67 4.02 4.45
C GLN A 73 30.10 2.55 4.37
N GLU A 74 30.79 2.17 3.30
CA GLU A 74 31.26 0.81 3.08
C GLU A 74 32.52 0.79 2.20
N SER A 75 33.49 -0.05 2.54
CA SER A 75 34.63 -0.34 1.68
C SER A 75 34.35 -1.59 0.84
N ILE A 76 34.56 -1.51 -0.46
CA ILE A 76 34.37 -2.63 -1.41
C ILE A 76 35.63 -2.81 -2.26
N SER A 77 35.86 -4.03 -2.76
CA SER A 77 37.05 -4.34 -3.55
C SER A 77 36.71 -5.20 -4.77
N PRO A 78 36.19 -4.60 -5.86
CA PRO A 78 35.84 -5.36 -7.06
C PRO A 78 37.10 -5.90 -7.76
N ILE A 79 37.06 -7.20 -8.06
CA ILE A 79 38.14 -7.91 -8.75
C ILE A 79 37.74 -8.09 -10.21
N LEU A 80 38.58 -7.60 -11.13
CA LEU A 80 38.35 -7.62 -12.57
C LEU A 80 39.50 -8.27 -13.32
N SER A 81 39.19 -9.07 -14.34
CA SER A 81 40.21 -9.74 -15.17
C SER A 81 40.72 -8.82 -16.27
N HIS A 82 42.04 -8.60 -16.27
CA HIS A 82 42.80 -7.89 -17.28
C HIS A 82 43.56 -8.87 -18.18
N ASN A 83 43.37 -8.75 -19.50
CA ASN A 83 44.11 -9.52 -20.51
C ASN A 83 44.15 -11.06 -20.31
N GLN A 84 43.06 -11.65 -19.80
CA GLN A 84 42.87 -13.11 -19.62
C GLN A 84 43.90 -13.82 -18.70
N LYS A 85 44.84 -13.08 -18.07
CA LYS A 85 45.90 -13.65 -17.23
C LYS A 85 46.17 -12.91 -15.91
N ASN A 86 45.76 -11.64 -15.78
CA ASN A 86 45.96 -10.86 -14.56
C ASN A 86 44.61 -10.41 -13.99
N ASN A 87 44.46 -10.37 -12.67
CA ASN A 87 43.29 -9.77 -12.03
C ASN A 87 43.74 -8.49 -11.32
N ILE A 88 43.00 -7.41 -11.49
CA ILE A 88 43.19 -6.13 -10.80
C ILE A 88 42.12 -6.03 -9.70
N ASN A 89 42.53 -5.62 -8.51
CA ASN A 89 41.66 -5.45 -7.36
C ASN A 89 41.59 -3.96 -6.98
N PHE A 90 40.50 -3.30 -7.36
CA PHE A 90 40.32 -1.87 -7.09
C PHE A 90 39.91 -1.66 -5.64
N GLN A 91 40.52 -0.72 -4.93
CA GLN A 91 40.05 -0.33 -3.60
C GLN A 91 38.99 0.75 -3.72
N CYS A 92 37.78 0.51 -3.23
CA CYS A 92 36.69 1.47 -3.34
C CYS A 92 36.08 1.80 -1.97
N LYS A 93 35.65 3.05 -1.78
CA LYS A 93 34.89 3.52 -0.62
C LYS A 93 33.58 4.15 -1.09
N TYR A 94 32.46 3.58 -0.66
CA TYR A 94 31.12 4.11 -0.86
C TYR A 94 30.68 4.92 0.36
N ILE A 95 30.05 6.07 0.10
CA ILE A 95 29.47 6.95 1.12
C ILE A 95 28.09 7.38 0.67
N ARG A 96 27.08 7.21 1.53
CA ARG A 96 25.74 7.77 1.36
C ARG A 96 25.55 8.97 2.26
N TRP A 97 25.01 10.04 1.72
CA TRP A 97 24.78 11.29 2.43
C TRP A 97 23.29 11.43 2.79
N ASN A 98 22.99 11.91 3.99
CA ASN A 98 21.60 12.21 4.40
C ASN A 98 21.17 13.66 4.04
N VAL A 99 22.08 14.46 3.50
CA VAL A 99 21.86 15.83 3.03
C VAL A 99 22.36 15.95 1.59
N LYS A 100 21.69 16.78 0.79
CA LYS A 100 22.09 17.11 -0.57
C LYS A 100 23.38 17.93 -0.52
N MET A 101 24.40 17.51 -1.27
CA MET A 101 25.58 18.35 -1.50
C MET A 101 25.18 19.60 -2.30
N ASN A 102 25.83 20.73 -2.03
CA ASN A 102 25.42 22.03 -2.58
C ASN A 102 25.53 22.04 -4.12
N ASP A 103 26.77 22.01 -4.63
CA ASP A 103 27.08 22.09 -6.06
C ASP A 103 27.67 20.79 -6.63
N GLU A 104 27.67 19.72 -5.83
CA GLU A 104 28.23 18.44 -6.22
C GLU A 104 27.14 17.39 -6.53
N TYR A 105 27.26 16.74 -7.69
CA TYR A 105 26.41 15.61 -8.05
C TYR A 105 26.93 14.33 -7.40
N SER A 106 26.12 13.28 -7.38
CA SER A 106 26.64 11.97 -7.02
C SER A 106 27.63 11.50 -8.09
N ARG A 107 28.88 11.22 -7.69
CA ARG A 107 30.00 10.89 -8.60
C ARG A 107 30.84 9.71 -8.13
N PHE A 108 31.53 9.14 -9.11
CA PHE A 108 32.73 8.35 -8.93
C PHE A 108 33.97 9.28 -8.96
N TYR A 109 34.84 9.12 -7.98
CA TYR A 109 36.15 9.78 -7.88
C TYR A 109 37.23 8.72 -8.05
N PHE A 110 38.16 8.93 -8.99
CA PHE A 110 39.21 7.96 -9.30
C PHE A 110 40.57 8.54 -8.95
N LEU A 111 41.28 7.88 -8.04
CA LEU A 111 42.56 8.29 -7.50
C LEU A 111 43.61 7.22 -7.76
N ASN A 112 44.87 7.62 -7.84
CA ASN A 112 45.98 6.68 -7.78
C ASN A 112 46.31 6.27 -6.33
N ASN A 113 47.29 5.39 -6.14
CA ASN A 113 47.70 4.94 -4.81
C ASN A 113 48.33 6.06 -3.95
N ASP A 114 48.80 7.14 -4.57
CA ASP A 114 49.27 8.37 -3.91
C ASP A 114 48.11 9.32 -3.52
N LEU A 115 46.86 8.90 -3.68
CA LEU A 115 45.65 9.67 -3.40
C LEU A 115 45.51 10.96 -4.23
N GLU A 116 46.14 11.00 -5.40
CA GLU A 116 45.95 12.06 -6.38
C GLU A 116 44.70 11.79 -7.22
N LEU A 117 43.76 12.74 -7.23
CA LEU A 117 42.57 12.66 -8.07
C LEU A 117 42.97 12.74 -9.56
N LYS A 118 42.67 11.69 -10.32
CA LYS A 118 42.97 11.60 -11.75
C LYS A 118 41.79 12.05 -12.61
N PHE A 119 40.58 11.59 -12.29
CA PHE A 119 39.35 12.04 -12.98
C PHE A 119 38.09 11.78 -12.15
N THR A 120 36.97 12.34 -12.59
CA THR A 120 35.63 12.11 -11.99
C THR A 120 34.60 11.74 -13.05
N LYS A 121 33.55 11.01 -12.65
CA LYS A 121 32.41 10.69 -13.54
C LYS A 121 31.11 10.70 -12.75
N THR A 122 30.06 11.34 -13.27
CA THR A 122 28.74 11.32 -12.63
C THR A 122 28.10 9.93 -12.65
N THR A 123 27.39 9.59 -11.58
CA THR A 123 26.64 8.32 -11.51
C THR A 123 25.33 8.42 -12.27
N LEU A 124 24.77 7.27 -12.68
CA LEU A 124 23.49 7.19 -13.40
C LEU A 124 22.26 7.46 -12.51
N LEU A 125 22.47 7.70 -11.21
CA LEU A 125 21.42 7.81 -10.20
C LEU A 125 21.16 9.26 -9.77
N ASN A 126 21.68 10.23 -10.53
CA ASN A 126 21.37 11.64 -10.33
C ASN A 126 19.96 11.97 -10.85
N LYS A 127 19.33 13.01 -10.25
CA LYS A 127 18.01 13.54 -10.66
C LYS A 127 16.85 12.52 -10.62
N LYS A 128 16.97 11.47 -9.80
CA LYS A 128 15.94 10.42 -9.65
C LYS A 128 14.81 10.74 -8.66
N GLY A 129 14.83 11.91 -8.04
CA GLY A 129 13.71 12.37 -7.20
C GLY A 129 13.56 11.68 -5.84
N ASP A 130 14.55 10.90 -5.41
CA ASP A 130 14.49 10.08 -4.19
C ASP A 130 15.46 10.50 -3.08
N ASN A 131 16.27 11.53 -3.32
CA ASN A 131 17.30 12.01 -2.40
C ASN A 131 18.39 10.96 -2.08
N PHE A 132 18.67 10.04 -3.02
CA PHE A 132 19.75 9.07 -2.89
C PHE A 132 21.12 9.70 -3.24
N TRP A 133 21.63 10.56 -2.36
CA TRP A 133 22.92 11.24 -2.53
C TRP A 133 24.08 10.35 -2.10
N HIS A 134 25.09 10.20 -2.96
CA HIS A 134 26.20 9.27 -2.70
C HIS A 134 27.49 9.70 -3.40
N SER A 135 28.61 9.18 -2.89
CA SER A 135 29.94 9.31 -3.48
C SER A 135 30.64 7.97 -3.46
N VAL A 136 31.40 7.67 -4.50
CA VAL A 136 32.22 6.45 -4.58
C VAL A 136 33.63 6.86 -4.94
N ILE A 137 34.57 6.56 -4.05
CA ILE A 137 36.00 6.78 -4.23
C ILE A 137 36.60 5.47 -4.70
N VAL A 138 37.46 5.49 -5.71
CA VAL A 138 38.13 4.32 -6.29
C VAL A 138 39.61 4.62 -6.39
N ILE A 139 40.46 3.75 -5.84
CA ILE A 139 41.89 3.93 -5.68
C ILE A 139 42.62 2.79 -6.41
N ASP A 140 43.38 3.13 -7.44
CA ASP A 140 44.30 2.22 -8.15
C ASP A 140 45.25 2.99 -9.10
N ASP A 141 46.50 2.55 -9.26
CA ASP A 141 47.46 3.19 -10.19
C ASP A 141 47.09 3.02 -11.69
N PHE A 142 46.15 2.13 -12.01
CA PHE A 142 45.53 2.00 -13.33
C PHE A 142 45.05 3.35 -13.90
N PHE A 143 44.62 4.28 -13.05
CA PHE A 143 44.12 5.58 -13.48
C PHE A 143 45.22 6.60 -13.83
N ASN A 144 46.51 6.29 -13.64
CA ASN A 144 47.61 7.17 -14.03
C ASN A 144 47.74 7.33 -15.56
N GLU A 145 47.43 6.26 -16.31
CA GLU A 145 47.71 6.18 -17.76
C GLU A 145 46.45 6.28 -18.63
N ILE A 146 45.25 6.16 -18.05
CA ILE A 146 44.01 6.24 -18.83
C ILE A 146 43.62 7.69 -19.11
N ASN A 147 43.38 7.96 -20.39
CA ASN A 147 42.74 9.19 -20.83
C ASN A 147 41.22 8.99 -20.94
N CYS A 148 40.49 9.30 -19.86
CA CYS A 148 39.04 9.09 -19.73
C CYS A 148 38.17 10.15 -20.45
N ASP A 149 38.75 11.22 -20.98
CA ASP A 149 38.01 12.40 -21.46
C ASP A 149 37.17 12.14 -22.74
N ASN A 150 37.42 11.05 -23.47
CA ASN A 150 36.79 10.80 -24.77
C ASN A 150 35.40 10.13 -24.72
N GLU A 151 34.82 9.88 -23.54
CA GLU A 151 33.48 9.25 -23.45
C GLU A 151 32.29 10.24 -23.55
N LEU A 152 32.53 11.52 -23.83
CA LEU A 152 31.47 12.52 -24.04
C LEU A 152 31.02 12.66 -25.50
N ASP A 153 31.68 12.00 -26.46
CA ASP A 153 31.38 12.18 -27.88
C ASP A 153 31.53 10.84 -28.64
N ASP A 154 30.43 10.09 -28.76
CA ASP A 154 30.35 8.88 -29.61
C ASP A 154 30.69 9.17 -31.09
N ASN A 155 30.86 10.43 -31.49
CA ASN A 155 31.19 10.88 -32.84
C ASN A 155 32.65 11.37 -33.03
N ALA A 156 33.50 11.39 -31.99
CA ALA A 156 34.89 11.83 -32.14
C ALA A 156 35.79 10.69 -32.67
N ILE A 157 35.80 10.52 -34.00
CA ILE A 157 36.74 9.66 -34.74
C ILE A 157 38.14 10.28 -34.73
N GLN A 158 38.85 10.27 -33.60
CA GLN A 158 40.32 10.35 -33.61
C GLN A 158 40.92 9.51 -32.48
N PRO A 159 41.34 8.26 -32.76
CA PRO A 159 42.10 7.48 -31.79
C PRO A 159 43.53 8.04 -31.70
N LYS A 160 43.95 8.48 -30.51
CA LYS A 160 45.38 8.62 -30.23
C LYS A 160 45.98 7.22 -30.06
N LEU A 161 47.21 7.07 -30.56
CA LEU A 161 47.95 5.83 -30.84
C LEU A 161 48.25 4.88 -29.65
N PHE A 162 47.67 5.06 -28.46
CA PHE A 162 47.97 4.26 -27.27
C PHE A 162 46.74 3.85 -26.43
N ASP A 163 45.56 3.74 -27.03
CA ASP A 163 44.40 3.14 -26.36
C ASP A 163 44.43 1.61 -26.46
N ASN A 164 44.91 0.94 -25.41
CA ASN A 164 44.79 -0.51 -25.31
C ASN A 164 43.29 -0.87 -25.19
N SER A 165 42.77 -1.66 -26.14
CA SER A 165 41.35 -2.07 -26.16
C SER A 165 40.92 -2.82 -24.89
N ALA A 166 41.89 -3.44 -24.20
CA ALA A 166 41.70 -4.12 -22.93
C ALA A 166 41.43 -3.17 -21.75
N ASP A 167 42.12 -2.03 -21.66
CA ASP A 167 41.98 -1.07 -20.56
C ASP A 167 40.62 -0.38 -20.61
N ARG A 168 40.18 -0.01 -21.82
CA ARG A 168 38.83 0.52 -22.06
C ARG A 168 37.74 -0.49 -21.65
N LYS A 169 37.94 -1.78 -21.98
CA LYS A 169 37.01 -2.83 -21.60
C LYS A 169 36.97 -3.01 -20.08
N LEU A 170 38.13 -3.02 -19.42
CA LEU A 170 38.25 -3.12 -17.98
C LEU A 170 37.54 -1.94 -17.28
N PHE A 171 37.77 -0.71 -17.75
CA PHE A 171 37.14 0.47 -17.18
C PHE A 171 35.60 0.44 -17.33
N LYS A 172 35.09 0.05 -18.51
CA LYS A 172 33.64 -0.14 -18.71
C LYS A 172 33.06 -1.21 -17.79
N GLU A 173 33.79 -2.30 -17.57
CA GLU A 173 33.38 -3.36 -16.65
C GLU A 173 33.37 -2.89 -15.19
N LEU A 174 34.37 -2.11 -14.77
CA LEU A 174 34.41 -1.47 -13.46
C LEU A 174 33.22 -0.54 -13.25
N ILE A 175 32.96 0.38 -14.18
CA ILE A 175 31.81 1.29 -14.11
C ILE A 175 30.50 0.51 -14.05
N THR A 176 30.38 -0.58 -14.80
CA THR A 176 29.19 -1.45 -14.76
C THR A 176 29.02 -2.07 -13.37
N GLN A 177 30.07 -2.67 -12.79
CA GLN A 177 30.02 -3.26 -11.46
C GLN A 177 29.69 -2.23 -10.36
N LEU A 178 30.29 -1.03 -10.44
CA LEU A 178 30.03 0.04 -9.48
C LEU A 178 28.58 0.55 -9.57
N ASN A 179 28.03 0.71 -10.78
CA ASN A 179 26.62 1.09 -10.94
C ASN A 179 25.67 -0.01 -10.46
N GLU A 180 25.98 -1.29 -10.71
CA GLU A 180 25.18 -2.41 -10.17
C GLU A 180 25.24 -2.47 -8.63
N PHE A 181 26.39 -2.18 -8.04
CA PHE A 181 26.52 -2.01 -6.59
C PHE A 181 25.63 -0.88 -6.08
N LEU A 182 25.68 0.30 -6.70
CA LEU A 182 24.84 1.43 -6.32
C LEU A 182 23.34 1.13 -6.46
N LYS A 183 22.91 0.43 -7.52
CA LYS A 183 21.52 -0.03 -7.66
C LYS A 183 21.10 -0.95 -6.51
N LYS A 184 21.98 -1.88 -6.09
CA LYS A 184 21.73 -2.76 -4.94
C LYS A 184 21.58 -1.98 -3.63
N LYS A 185 22.35 -0.90 -3.45
CA LYS A 185 22.21 0.00 -2.28
C LYS A 185 20.96 0.88 -2.33
N ARG A 186 20.59 1.36 -3.50
CA ARG A 186 19.41 2.21 -3.70
C ARG A 186 18.10 1.46 -3.42
N ARG A 187 18.00 0.18 -3.77
CA ARG A 187 16.76 -0.62 -3.62
C ARG A 187 16.22 -0.66 -2.17
N PRO A 188 16.98 -1.07 -1.14
CA PRO A 188 16.52 -1.00 0.25
C PRO A 188 16.17 0.42 0.71
N PHE A 189 16.95 1.41 0.30
CA PHE A 189 16.68 2.82 0.61
C PHE A 189 15.32 3.28 0.07
N LEU A 190 14.98 2.92 -1.17
CA LEU A 190 13.68 3.27 -1.75
C LEU A 190 12.50 2.64 -1.00
N LYS A 191 12.66 1.42 -0.49
CA LYS A 191 11.63 0.74 0.33
C LYS A 191 11.32 1.54 1.60
N GLU A 192 12.35 1.97 2.31
CA GLU A 192 12.18 2.78 3.52
C GLU A 192 11.54 4.14 3.20
N GLN A 193 11.99 4.80 2.12
CA GLN A 193 11.43 6.08 1.69
C GLN A 193 9.97 5.97 1.24
N ALA A 194 9.58 4.86 0.60
CA ALA A 194 8.19 4.61 0.20
C ALA A 194 7.25 4.59 1.42
N GLU A 195 7.67 4.01 2.54
CA GLU A 195 6.87 3.99 3.77
C GLU A 195 6.71 5.38 4.39
N VAL A 196 7.79 6.16 4.42
CA VAL A 196 7.77 7.55 4.89
C VAL A 196 6.85 8.40 4.03
N MET A 197 6.92 8.24 2.70
CA MET A 197 6.08 8.96 1.75
C MET A 197 4.60 8.64 1.92
N VAL A 198 4.23 7.35 1.99
CA VAL A 198 2.84 6.94 2.22
C VAL A 198 2.31 7.45 3.55
N THR A 199 3.10 7.39 4.62
CA THR A 199 2.72 7.92 5.93
C THR A 199 2.48 9.43 5.87
N LYS A 200 3.35 10.17 5.19
CA LYS A 200 3.18 11.60 4.94
C LYS A 200 1.88 11.89 4.18
N TYR A 201 1.58 11.12 3.14
CA TYR A 201 0.36 11.31 2.33
C TYR A 201 -0.91 10.98 3.11
N LYS A 202 -0.87 9.99 4.01
CA LYS A 202 -1.96 9.75 4.96
C LYS A 202 -2.19 10.94 5.89
N ASN A 203 -1.12 11.48 6.47
CA ASN A 203 -1.19 12.65 7.36
C ASN A 203 -1.68 13.91 6.63
N GLU A 204 -1.41 14.03 5.33
CA GLU A 204 -1.88 15.14 4.50
C GLU A 204 -3.35 15.01 4.06
N ASP A 205 -4.02 13.87 4.32
CA ASP A 205 -5.40 13.56 3.88
C ASP A 205 -5.58 13.71 2.36
N VAL A 206 -4.68 13.08 1.60
CA VAL A 206 -4.71 13.05 0.13
C VAL A 206 -5.12 11.70 -0.46
N PHE A 207 -5.11 10.62 0.32
CA PHE A 207 -5.59 9.32 -0.14
C PHE A 207 -7.11 9.33 -0.37
N PRO A 208 -7.62 8.44 -1.23
CA PRO A 208 -9.05 8.23 -1.43
C PRO A 208 -9.77 7.88 -0.12
N LYS A 209 -11.05 8.23 -0.04
CA LYS A 209 -11.89 7.85 1.09
C LYS A 209 -12.47 6.46 0.84
N PHE A 210 -12.18 5.55 1.75
CA PHE A 210 -12.71 4.18 1.76
C PHE A 210 -13.72 4.01 2.91
N GLY A 211 -14.69 3.13 2.73
CA GLY A 211 -15.60 2.73 3.80
C GLY A 211 -14.92 1.84 4.85
N THR A 212 -15.72 1.25 5.74
CA THR A 212 -15.26 0.39 6.84
C THR A 212 -15.49 -1.09 6.60
N GLU A 213 -16.06 -1.46 5.45
CA GLU A 213 -16.33 -2.85 5.09
C GLU A 213 -15.02 -3.61 4.82
N ASP A 214 -15.02 -4.93 5.01
CA ASP A 214 -13.83 -5.78 4.77
C ASP A 214 -13.25 -5.56 3.37
N TRP A 215 -14.11 -5.35 2.38
CA TRP A 215 -13.68 -5.10 1.00
C TRP A 215 -12.98 -3.74 0.85
N ASP A 216 -13.47 -2.70 1.51
CA ASP A 216 -12.86 -1.36 1.50
C ASP A 216 -11.49 -1.35 2.20
N ILE A 217 -11.33 -2.15 3.26
CA ILE A 217 -10.06 -2.33 3.96
C ILE A 217 -9.02 -2.94 3.01
N VAL A 218 -9.38 -4.03 2.32
CA VAL A 218 -8.49 -4.71 1.37
C VAL A 218 -8.11 -3.79 0.21
N ARG A 219 -9.06 -3.00 -0.31
CA ARG A 219 -8.81 -2.05 -1.41
C ARG A 219 -7.85 -0.94 -1.00
N ARG A 220 -8.06 -0.37 0.20
CA ARG A 220 -7.15 0.63 0.78
C ARG A 220 -5.73 0.09 0.92
N GLU A 221 -5.58 -1.09 1.52
CA GLU A 221 -4.27 -1.74 1.64
C GLU A 221 -3.66 -2.03 0.27
N GLY A 222 -4.45 -2.47 -0.70
CA GLY A 222 -4.02 -2.67 -2.08
C GLY A 222 -3.42 -1.41 -2.68
N LEU A 223 -4.13 -0.29 -2.61
CA LEU A 223 -3.66 1.01 -3.12
C LEU A 223 -2.39 1.48 -2.42
N GLU A 224 -2.31 1.37 -1.10
CA GLU A 224 -1.12 1.78 -0.35
C GLU A 224 0.11 0.98 -0.77
N ASN A 225 -0.02 -0.33 -0.91
CA ASN A 225 1.09 -1.17 -1.36
C ASN A 225 1.48 -0.86 -2.80
N PHE A 226 0.51 -0.64 -3.68
CA PHE A 226 0.78 -0.24 -5.05
C PHE A 226 1.53 1.09 -5.15
N VAL A 227 1.15 2.09 -4.34
CA VAL A 227 1.85 3.38 -4.26
C VAL A 227 3.28 3.21 -3.75
N LYS A 228 3.52 2.32 -2.77
CA LYS A 228 4.88 2.00 -2.32
C LYS A 228 5.71 1.37 -3.45
N GLU A 229 5.17 0.35 -4.10
CA GLU A 229 5.84 -0.36 -5.19
C GLU A 229 6.12 0.57 -6.39
N LEU A 230 5.20 1.48 -6.73
CA LEU A 230 5.41 2.50 -7.76
C LEU A 230 6.53 3.48 -7.39
N TYR A 231 6.59 3.91 -6.13
CA TYR A 231 7.70 4.75 -5.67
C TYR A 231 9.04 4.03 -5.75
N GLU A 232 9.08 2.71 -5.48
CA GLU A 232 10.31 1.91 -5.61
C GLU A 232 10.82 1.81 -7.05
N VAL A 233 9.93 1.89 -8.05
CA VAL A 233 10.31 1.91 -9.47
C VAL A 233 10.68 3.30 -9.94
N GLU A 234 9.76 4.27 -9.80
CA GLU A 234 10.00 5.65 -10.23
C GLU A 234 9.55 6.66 -9.17
N PRO A 235 10.46 7.06 -8.26
CA PRO A 235 10.21 8.09 -7.26
C PRO A 235 9.86 9.46 -7.87
N ALA A 236 10.38 9.77 -9.06
CA ALA A 236 10.18 11.08 -9.69
C ALA A 236 8.72 11.40 -10.00
N VAL A 237 7.86 10.38 -10.17
CA VAL A 237 6.41 10.54 -10.39
C VAL A 237 5.74 11.29 -9.23
N PHE A 238 6.28 11.15 -8.02
CA PHE A 238 5.73 11.78 -6.80
C PHE A 238 6.38 13.12 -6.45
N MET A 239 7.34 13.59 -7.25
CA MET A 239 8.08 14.81 -6.96
C MET A 239 7.27 16.07 -7.26
N LYS A 240 7.39 17.05 -6.36
CA LYS A 240 6.85 18.42 -6.52
C LYS A 240 5.33 18.52 -6.76
N LEU A 241 4.56 17.47 -6.46
CA LEU A 241 3.11 17.53 -6.52
C LEU A 241 2.56 18.36 -5.35
N ASN A 242 1.66 19.29 -5.65
CA ASN A 242 0.88 19.98 -4.63
C ASN A 242 -0.21 19.06 -4.05
N LYS A 243 -0.88 19.50 -2.97
CA LYS A 243 -1.88 18.67 -2.26
C LYS A 243 -3.03 18.21 -3.15
N GLU A 244 -3.50 19.06 -4.07
CA GLU A 244 -4.61 18.75 -4.98
C GLU A 244 -4.17 17.76 -6.06
N GLN A 245 -2.99 17.96 -6.64
CA GLN A 245 -2.38 17.06 -7.62
C GLN A 245 -2.15 15.67 -7.03
N LYS A 246 -1.66 15.57 -5.78
CA LYS A 246 -1.54 14.29 -5.08
C LYS A 246 -2.88 13.56 -4.98
N ARG A 247 -3.95 14.28 -4.58
CA ARG A 247 -5.29 13.69 -4.45
C ARG A 247 -5.83 13.19 -5.79
N VAL A 248 -5.75 14.02 -6.83
CA VAL A 248 -6.19 13.62 -8.18
C VAL A 248 -5.40 12.42 -8.68
N PHE A 249 -4.08 12.42 -8.49
CA PHE A 249 -3.23 11.32 -8.91
C PHE A 249 -3.57 10.01 -8.19
N LEU A 250 -3.70 10.04 -6.87
CA LEU A 250 -4.06 8.85 -6.08
C LEU A 250 -5.46 8.32 -6.42
N GLU A 251 -6.41 9.19 -6.75
CA GLU A 251 -7.73 8.73 -7.22
C GLU A 251 -7.68 8.11 -8.61
N LEU A 252 -6.86 8.63 -9.52
CA LEU A 252 -6.64 7.99 -10.81
C LEU A 252 -6.01 6.61 -10.63
N LEU A 253 -5.02 6.47 -9.75
CA LEU A 253 -4.43 5.15 -9.45
C LEU A 253 -5.49 4.19 -8.87
N ASN A 254 -6.32 4.66 -7.95
CA ASN A 254 -7.41 3.88 -7.36
C ASN A 254 -8.44 3.41 -8.40
N LEU A 255 -8.78 4.26 -9.37
CA LEU A 255 -9.70 3.91 -10.47
C LEU A 255 -9.09 2.92 -11.45
N VAL A 256 -7.80 3.05 -11.77
CA VAL A 256 -7.10 2.12 -12.67
C VAL A 256 -6.87 0.76 -12.02
N MET A 257 -6.68 0.71 -10.71
CA MET A 257 -6.62 -0.56 -10.00
C MET A 257 -7.94 -1.34 -10.09
N ASP A 258 -9.07 -0.64 -10.25
CA ASP A 258 -10.43 -1.20 -10.31
C ASP A 258 -10.91 -1.49 -11.74
N SER A 259 -10.57 -0.63 -12.68
CA SER A 259 -11.00 -0.74 -14.08
C SER A 259 -9.93 -1.49 -14.86
N GLY A 260 -10.31 -2.47 -15.69
CA GLY A 260 -9.35 -3.22 -16.52
C GLY A 260 -8.55 -2.38 -17.54
N GLU A 261 -8.59 -1.04 -17.48
CA GLU A 261 -8.03 -0.05 -18.39
C GLU A 261 -6.55 0.28 -18.12
N ARG A 262 -5.73 -0.76 -18.01
CA ARG A 262 -4.29 -0.65 -17.72
C ARG A 262 -3.53 0.13 -18.79
N ASP A 263 -3.92 -0.02 -20.05
CA ASP A 263 -3.29 0.68 -21.18
C ASP A 263 -3.48 2.20 -21.11
N SER A 264 -4.55 2.66 -20.47
CA SER A 264 -4.82 4.08 -20.25
C SER A 264 -3.84 4.68 -19.23
N LEU A 265 -3.44 3.92 -18.21
CA LEU A 265 -2.45 4.36 -17.22
C LEU A 265 -1.05 4.50 -17.84
N PHE A 266 -0.64 3.54 -18.67
CA PHE A 266 0.64 3.64 -19.39
C PHE A 266 0.68 4.85 -20.32
N LYS A 267 -0.43 5.16 -21.00
CA LYS A 267 -0.54 6.36 -21.84
C LYS A 267 -0.48 7.66 -21.04
N ILE A 268 -1.13 7.71 -19.87
CA ILE A 268 -1.11 8.89 -18.99
C ILE A 268 0.29 9.08 -18.39
N LEU A 269 0.92 8.00 -17.92
CA LEU A 269 2.28 8.07 -17.36
C LEU A 269 3.32 8.38 -18.42
N ASP A 270 3.26 7.79 -19.62
CA ASP A 270 4.16 8.13 -20.73
C ASP A 270 4.03 9.61 -21.15
N ALA A 271 2.85 10.21 -20.96
CA ALA A 271 2.62 11.63 -21.21
C ALA A 271 3.11 12.55 -20.07
N VAL A 272 3.34 12.01 -18.87
CA VAL A 272 3.69 12.78 -17.66
C VAL A 272 5.14 12.53 -17.21
N VAL A 273 5.71 11.35 -17.50
CA VAL A 273 7.04 10.88 -17.09
C VAL A 273 7.66 10.03 -18.21
N GLU A 274 8.88 10.38 -18.64
CA GLU A 274 9.67 9.55 -19.56
C GLU A 274 10.26 8.34 -18.82
N LEU A 275 9.45 7.30 -18.60
CA LEU A 275 9.93 6.02 -18.05
C LEU A 275 10.75 5.25 -19.09
N ASP A 276 11.88 4.66 -18.68
CA ASP A 276 12.68 3.81 -19.55
C ASP A 276 12.06 2.41 -19.75
N SER A 277 12.57 1.64 -20.72
CA SER A 277 11.99 0.34 -21.08
C SER A 277 12.05 -0.71 -19.96
N ASN A 278 12.98 -0.58 -19.02
CA ASN A 278 13.12 -1.51 -17.91
C ASN A 278 12.16 -1.14 -16.77
N ASP A 279 12.08 0.15 -16.44
CA ASP A 279 11.15 0.65 -15.42
C ASP A 279 9.69 0.41 -15.84
N ARG A 280 9.36 0.53 -17.13
CA ARG A 280 8.04 0.15 -17.68
C ARG A 280 7.71 -1.33 -17.44
N LYS A 281 8.68 -2.24 -17.65
CA LYS A 281 8.49 -3.68 -17.43
C LYS A 281 8.33 -4.00 -15.94
N GLU A 282 9.14 -3.39 -15.09
CA GLU A 282 9.06 -3.56 -13.64
C GLU A 282 7.72 -3.04 -13.10
N PHE A 283 7.23 -1.93 -13.64
CA PHE A 283 5.92 -1.38 -13.30
C PHE A 283 4.75 -2.25 -13.78
N ALA A 284 4.80 -2.75 -15.02
CA ALA A 284 3.81 -3.71 -15.51
C ALA A 284 3.73 -4.94 -14.60
N LYS A 285 4.88 -5.43 -14.15
CA LYS A 285 4.96 -6.55 -13.21
C LYS A 285 4.36 -6.23 -11.84
N ILE A 286 4.56 -5.03 -11.32
CA ILE A 286 3.96 -4.55 -10.07
C ILE A 286 2.43 -4.52 -10.16
N LEU A 287 1.87 -4.04 -11.29
CA LEU A 287 0.43 -4.06 -11.53
C LEU A 287 -0.13 -5.50 -11.54
N GLU A 288 0.59 -6.46 -12.11
CA GLU A 288 0.22 -7.87 -12.08
C GLU A 288 0.31 -8.48 -10.68
N ILE A 289 1.37 -8.19 -9.92
CA ILE A 289 1.56 -8.67 -8.54
C ILE A 289 0.47 -8.13 -7.62
N THR A 290 0.10 -6.85 -7.77
CA THR A 290 -0.97 -6.23 -6.98
C THR A 290 -2.31 -6.94 -7.21
N ARG A 291 -2.62 -7.34 -8.46
CA ARG A 291 -3.80 -8.18 -8.76
C ARG A 291 -3.70 -9.55 -8.11
N LEU A 292 -2.53 -10.20 -8.17
CA LEU A 292 -2.33 -11.50 -7.52
C LEU A 292 -2.54 -11.40 -6.00
N LYS A 293 -2.04 -10.33 -5.36
CA LYS A 293 -2.25 -10.06 -3.94
C LYS A 293 -3.73 -9.92 -3.60
N GLN A 294 -4.48 -9.17 -4.39
CA GLN A 294 -5.94 -9.04 -4.24
C GLN A 294 -6.63 -10.41 -4.40
N VAL A 295 -6.33 -11.17 -5.46
CA VAL A 295 -6.87 -12.52 -5.67
C VAL A 295 -6.56 -13.44 -4.48
N VAL A 296 -5.34 -13.40 -3.95
CA VAL A 296 -4.95 -14.18 -2.76
C VAL A 296 -5.71 -13.73 -1.51
N SER A 297 -5.88 -12.43 -1.30
CA SER A 297 -6.65 -11.90 -0.16
C SER A 297 -8.12 -12.35 -0.22
N THR A 298 -8.74 -12.32 -1.41
CA THR A 298 -10.12 -12.80 -1.61
C THR A 298 -10.23 -14.31 -1.39
N ILE A 299 -9.24 -15.09 -1.87
CA ILE A 299 -9.15 -16.53 -1.59
C ILE A 299 -9.07 -16.79 -0.08
N LYS A 300 -8.28 -16.01 0.65
CA LYS A 300 -8.15 -16.12 2.11
C LYS A 300 -9.48 -15.82 2.80
N LEU A 301 -10.12 -14.70 2.46
CA LEU A 301 -11.45 -14.32 2.97
C LEU A 301 -12.46 -15.46 2.78
N ILE A 302 -12.56 -16.02 1.56
CA ILE A 302 -13.48 -17.13 1.28
C ILE A 302 -13.12 -18.40 2.06
N SER A 303 -11.83 -18.68 2.22
CA SER A 303 -11.36 -19.84 2.99
C SER A 303 -11.70 -19.72 4.48
N ASP A 304 -11.49 -18.54 5.06
CA ASP A 304 -11.83 -18.24 6.46
C ASP A 304 -13.35 -18.34 6.70
N ARG A 305 -14.15 -17.92 5.71
CA ARG A 305 -15.61 -18.08 5.73
C ARG A 305 -16.06 -19.53 5.62
N LEU A 306 -15.43 -20.34 4.78
CA LEU A 306 -15.70 -21.79 4.73
C LEU A 306 -15.38 -22.46 6.07
N LEU A 307 -14.27 -22.07 6.74
CA LEU A 307 -13.96 -22.55 8.08
C LEU A 307 -15.00 -22.12 9.12
N THR A 308 -15.46 -20.86 9.04
CA THR A 308 -16.52 -20.33 9.90
C THR A 308 -17.83 -21.10 9.70
N LEU A 309 -18.17 -21.43 8.46
CA LEU A 309 -19.34 -22.23 8.13
C LEU A 309 -19.27 -23.65 8.71
N GLU A 310 -18.09 -24.28 8.72
CA GLU A 310 -17.89 -25.58 9.39
C GLU A 310 -18.07 -25.47 10.91
N ASN A 311 -17.70 -24.35 11.52
CA ASN A 311 -17.99 -24.11 12.93
C ASN A 311 -19.49 -23.92 13.19
N LEU A 312 -20.21 -23.20 12.31
CA LEU A 312 -21.67 -23.10 12.41
C LEU A 312 -22.35 -24.47 12.31
N LYS A 313 -21.92 -25.32 11.36
CA LYS A 313 -22.44 -26.68 11.22
C LYS A 313 -22.25 -27.49 12.51
N LYS A 314 -21.14 -27.32 13.23
CA LYS A 314 -20.95 -27.96 14.54
C LYS A 314 -21.96 -27.46 15.57
N ILE A 315 -22.15 -26.15 15.68
CA ILE A 315 -23.11 -25.55 16.62
C ILE A 315 -24.53 -26.07 16.35
N VAL A 316 -24.92 -26.16 15.07
CA VAL A 316 -26.26 -26.53 14.64
C VAL A 316 -26.50 -28.05 14.71
N PHE A 317 -25.60 -28.87 14.16
CA PHE A 317 -25.84 -30.31 13.95
C PHE A 317 -25.23 -31.20 15.04
N ASN A 318 -24.28 -30.70 15.84
CA ASN A 318 -23.76 -31.47 16.97
C ASN A 318 -24.57 -31.19 18.24
N HIS A 319 -25.71 -31.89 18.35
CA HIS A 319 -26.61 -31.76 19.49
C HIS A 319 -26.00 -32.14 20.85
N THR A 320 -24.83 -32.82 20.88
CA THR A 320 -24.11 -33.09 22.14
C THR A 320 -23.51 -31.85 22.77
N LEU A 321 -23.28 -30.79 21.99
CA LEU A 321 -22.76 -29.52 22.48
C LEU A 321 -23.80 -28.74 23.31
N GLN A 322 -25.09 -29.07 23.17
CA GLN A 322 -26.20 -28.37 23.83
C GLN A 322 -26.10 -26.83 23.71
N ALA A 323 -25.66 -26.36 22.53
CA ALA A 323 -25.51 -24.93 22.27
C ALA A 323 -26.82 -24.21 22.56
N ASN A 324 -26.76 -23.06 23.23
CA ASN A 324 -27.92 -22.23 23.55
C ASN A 324 -28.35 -21.39 22.33
N GLU A 325 -29.65 -21.11 22.21
CA GLU A 325 -30.20 -20.32 21.09
C GLU A 325 -29.57 -18.93 21.04
N VAL A 326 -29.69 -18.16 22.12
CA VAL A 326 -29.23 -16.77 22.22
C VAL A 326 -27.71 -16.69 22.32
N ARG A 327 -27.15 -17.28 23.39
CA ARG A 327 -25.75 -17.07 23.77
C ARG A 327 -24.75 -17.62 22.74
N ASP A 328 -25.09 -18.74 22.13
CA ASP A 328 -24.15 -19.48 21.29
C ASP A 328 -24.52 -19.38 19.79
N LEU A 329 -25.77 -19.64 19.41
CA LEU A 329 -26.19 -19.66 18.00
C LEU A 329 -26.44 -18.26 17.44
N GLN A 330 -27.33 -17.48 18.05
CA GLN A 330 -27.65 -16.12 17.58
C GLN A 330 -26.41 -15.22 17.65
N SER A 331 -25.68 -15.20 18.78
CA SER A 331 -24.42 -14.45 18.89
C SER A 331 -23.36 -14.83 17.85
N PHE A 332 -23.32 -16.09 17.41
CA PHE A 332 -22.44 -16.52 16.32
C PHE A 332 -22.92 -15.97 14.97
N ILE A 333 -24.23 -16.05 14.68
CA ILE A 333 -24.81 -15.53 13.44
C ILE A 333 -24.68 -14.01 13.35
N GLU A 334 -24.84 -13.27 14.46
CA GLU A 334 -24.67 -11.83 14.51
C GLU A 334 -23.29 -11.36 14.03
N LYS A 335 -22.23 -12.10 14.38
CA LYS A 335 -20.86 -11.80 13.93
C LYS A 335 -20.60 -12.23 12.49
N HIS A 336 -21.49 -13.04 11.92
CA HIS A 336 -21.30 -13.73 10.64
C HIS A 336 -22.55 -13.65 9.75
N TYR A 337 -23.27 -12.51 9.80
CA TYR A 337 -24.54 -12.31 9.07
C TYR A 337 -24.42 -12.46 7.55
N TRP A 338 -23.19 -12.38 7.01
CA TRP A 338 -22.88 -12.63 5.59
C TRP A 338 -23.35 -14.00 5.08
N ILE A 339 -23.67 -14.94 5.99
CA ILE A 339 -24.32 -16.21 5.64
C ILE A 339 -25.67 -16.02 4.92
N PHE A 340 -26.35 -14.89 5.11
CA PHE A 340 -27.62 -14.59 4.45
C PHE A 340 -27.45 -13.80 3.14
N GLY A 341 -26.27 -13.24 2.91
CA GLY A 341 -25.92 -12.45 1.73
C GLY A 341 -24.74 -11.55 2.02
N GLU A 342 -23.87 -11.38 1.03
CA GLU A 342 -22.66 -10.55 1.14
C GLU A 342 -22.99 -9.05 1.03
N GLU A 343 -24.13 -8.74 0.42
CA GLU A 343 -24.68 -7.42 0.17
C GLU A 343 -25.37 -6.78 1.38
N TYR A 344 -25.60 -7.55 2.45
CA TYR A 344 -26.34 -7.09 3.61
C TYR A 344 -25.45 -6.46 4.66
N ARG A 345 -25.98 -5.42 5.31
CA ARG A 345 -25.46 -4.81 6.53
C ARG A 345 -26.39 -5.12 7.69
N MET A 346 -25.81 -5.25 8.87
CA MET A 346 -26.56 -5.51 10.08
C MET A 346 -27.29 -4.24 10.55
N VAL A 347 -28.60 -4.33 10.78
CA VAL A 347 -29.39 -3.24 11.38
C VAL A 347 -29.49 -3.44 12.88
N CYS A 348 -29.93 -4.63 13.32
CA CYS A 348 -30.13 -4.99 14.73
C CYS A 348 -30.03 -6.52 14.94
N ALA A 349 -29.76 -6.90 16.19
CA ALA A 349 -29.84 -8.26 16.72
C ALA A 349 -30.88 -8.34 17.85
N GLU A 350 -30.98 -9.50 18.51
CA GLU A 350 -31.77 -9.72 19.72
C GLU A 350 -31.59 -8.59 20.76
N GLU A 351 -32.62 -8.34 21.59
CA GLU A 351 -32.76 -7.21 22.54
C GLU A 351 -33.22 -5.85 21.94
N VAL A 352 -33.32 -5.71 20.61
CA VAL A 352 -33.72 -4.43 19.99
C VAL A 352 -35.20 -4.41 19.56
N LYS A 353 -35.96 -3.47 20.15
CA LYS A 353 -37.38 -3.24 19.84
C LYS A 353 -37.58 -2.60 18.46
N PHE A 354 -38.75 -2.80 17.87
CA PHE A 354 -39.12 -2.26 16.55
C PHE A 354 -38.83 -0.74 16.38
N GLU A 355 -39.08 0.08 17.41
CA GLU A 355 -38.83 1.53 17.32
C GLU A 355 -37.33 1.86 17.22
N GLU A 356 -36.46 1.10 17.90
CA GLU A 356 -35.02 1.28 17.80
C GLU A 356 -34.47 0.70 16.50
N ALA A 357 -35.01 -0.45 16.06
CA ALA A 357 -34.72 -1.05 14.77
C ALA A 357 -35.06 -0.10 13.61
N LEU A 358 -36.22 0.56 13.66
CA LEU A 358 -36.64 1.58 12.70
C LEU A 358 -35.65 2.76 12.65
N ARG A 359 -35.21 3.23 13.83
CA ARG A 359 -34.26 4.34 13.92
C ARG A 359 -32.91 3.97 13.28
N LYS A 360 -32.37 2.79 13.57
CA LYS A 360 -31.10 2.31 12.97
C LYS A 360 -31.25 2.09 11.47
N TYR A 361 -32.38 1.54 11.03
CA TYR A 361 -32.70 1.34 9.62
C TYR A 361 -32.70 2.66 8.83
N ILE A 362 -33.43 3.69 9.30
CA ILE A 362 -33.47 5.01 8.66
C ILE A 362 -32.08 5.66 8.64
N TYR A 363 -31.30 5.50 9.72
CA TYR A 363 -29.94 6.03 9.76
C TYR A 363 -29.03 5.37 8.72
N ILE A 364 -29.08 4.04 8.57
CA ILE A 364 -28.26 3.30 7.60
C ILE A 364 -28.59 3.71 6.16
N LEU A 365 -29.88 3.88 5.83
CA LEU A 365 -30.30 4.22 4.46
C LEU A 365 -30.22 5.71 4.13
N ARG A 366 -30.53 6.59 5.09
CA ARG A 366 -30.76 8.02 4.83
C ARG A 366 -29.88 8.97 5.65
N GLY A 367 -29.12 8.46 6.63
CA GLY A 367 -28.27 9.27 7.52
C GLY A 367 -29.05 10.10 8.55
N VAL A 368 -30.36 9.88 8.69
CA VAL A 368 -31.24 10.66 9.57
C VAL A 368 -31.54 9.88 10.85
N SER A 369 -31.48 10.54 12.00
CA SER A 369 -31.78 9.95 13.32
C SER A 369 -33.00 10.63 13.94
N GLU A 370 -34.20 10.23 13.50
CA GLU A 370 -35.46 10.73 14.03
C GLU A 370 -36.13 9.68 14.93
N LYS A 371 -36.71 10.12 16.04
CA LYS A 371 -37.53 9.25 16.89
C LYS A 371 -38.90 9.10 16.25
N LYS A 372 -39.26 7.88 15.86
CA LYS A 372 -40.59 7.54 15.34
C LYS A 372 -41.28 6.56 16.27
N TYR A 373 -42.58 6.78 16.48
CA TYR A 373 -43.42 5.95 17.34
C TYR A 373 -44.23 4.98 16.50
N ILE A 374 -44.29 3.72 16.91
CA ILE A 374 -45.05 2.67 16.20
C ILE A 374 -46.35 2.40 16.97
N ALA A 375 -47.49 2.65 16.32
CA ALA A 375 -48.82 2.44 16.91
C ALA A 375 -49.34 1.03 16.62
N HIS A 376 -48.65 0.00 17.13
CA HIS A 376 -49.03 -1.41 16.93
C HIS A 376 -48.97 -2.20 18.24
N PRO A 377 -49.90 -3.15 18.51
CA PRO A 377 -49.89 -3.98 19.72
C PRO A 377 -48.58 -4.74 19.95
N ASN A 378 -47.90 -5.12 18.87
CA ASN A 378 -46.65 -5.89 18.89
C ASN A 378 -45.36 -5.05 18.83
N LYS A 379 -45.44 -3.72 18.99
CA LYS A 379 -44.26 -2.82 18.87
C LYS A 379 -43.09 -3.12 19.82
N TYR A 380 -43.34 -3.85 20.91
CA TYR A 380 -42.34 -4.24 21.90
C TYR A 380 -41.71 -5.61 21.65
N LYS A 381 -42.10 -6.30 20.57
CA LYS A 381 -41.46 -7.57 20.22
C LYS A 381 -40.05 -7.33 19.68
N GLU A 382 -39.21 -8.35 19.85
CA GLU A 382 -37.80 -8.35 19.52
C GLU A 382 -37.58 -9.36 18.39
N MET A 383 -36.85 -8.96 17.36
CA MET A 383 -36.53 -9.83 16.22
C MET A 383 -35.13 -10.40 16.43
N ASP A 384 -34.93 -11.68 16.14
CA ASP A 384 -33.61 -12.31 16.33
C ASP A 384 -32.54 -11.65 15.44
N LEU A 385 -32.86 -11.37 14.17
CA LEU A 385 -31.95 -10.67 13.27
C LEU A 385 -32.69 -9.77 12.26
N PHE A 386 -32.18 -8.55 12.09
CA PHE A 386 -32.61 -7.61 11.05
C PHE A 386 -31.42 -7.13 10.23
N LEU A 387 -31.45 -7.40 8.93
CA LEU A 387 -30.46 -6.99 7.96
C LEU A 387 -31.08 -6.09 6.89
N THR A 388 -30.28 -5.16 6.37
CA THR A 388 -30.67 -4.32 5.24
C THR A 388 -29.52 -4.25 4.22
N GLY A 389 -29.86 -4.28 2.95
CA GLY A 389 -28.93 -4.16 1.84
C GLY A 389 -29.60 -3.47 0.67
N THR A 390 -28.91 -3.44 -0.46
CA THR A 390 -29.44 -2.90 -1.72
C THR A 390 -29.37 -3.97 -2.79
N ASP A 391 -30.47 -4.22 -3.51
CA ASP A 391 -30.45 -5.12 -4.67
C ASP A 391 -29.52 -4.53 -5.74
N PHE A 392 -28.59 -5.36 -6.21
CA PHE A 392 -27.58 -4.96 -7.18
C PHE A 392 -28.16 -4.65 -8.57
N ARG A 393 -29.39 -5.08 -8.87
CA ARG A 393 -30.02 -4.94 -10.20
C ARG A 393 -30.68 -3.58 -10.40
N ASP A 394 -31.34 -3.06 -9.37
CA ASP A 394 -32.12 -1.83 -9.46
C ASP A 394 -31.85 -0.84 -8.32
N GLY A 395 -30.93 -1.16 -7.40
CA GLY A 395 -30.53 -0.30 -6.28
C GLY A 395 -31.59 -0.18 -5.18
N ARG A 396 -32.65 -0.99 -5.22
CA ARG A 396 -33.73 -0.91 -4.25
C ARG A 396 -33.31 -1.48 -2.90
N PRO A 397 -33.79 -0.90 -1.77
CA PRO A 397 -33.54 -1.49 -0.46
C PRO A 397 -34.15 -2.90 -0.37
N HIS A 398 -33.30 -3.87 -0.05
CA HIS A 398 -33.69 -5.25 0.21
C HIS A 398 -33.43 -5.56 1.68
N ASN A 399 -34.48 -5.87 2.41
CA ASN A 399 -34.46 -6.07 3.85
C ASN A 399 -34.68 -7.54 4.19
N ILE A 400 -33.99 -8.06 5.21
CA ILE A 400 -34.18 -9.43 5.70
C ILE A 400 -34.47 -9.40 7.20
N VAL A 401 -35.55 -10.06 7.60
CA VAL A 401 -35.84 -10.40 9.00
C VAL A 401 -35.74 -11.91 9.15
N VAL A 402 -34.89 -12.35 10.08
CA VAL A 402 -34.68 -13.77 10.34
C VAL A 402 -35.14 -14.10 11.74
N GLU A 403 -35.95 -15.15 11.87
CA GLU A 403 -36.28 -15.80 13.13
C GLU A 403 -35.53 -17.14 13.18
N ILE A 404 -34.74 -17.32 14.23
CA ILE A 404 -33.86 -18.47 14.42
C ILE A 404 -34.41 -19.33 15.55
N LYS A 405 -34.52 -20.63 15.29
CA LYS A 405 -34.86 -21.61 16.34
C LYS A 405 -33.75 -22.64 16.48
N ASN A 406 -33.40 -22.90 17.73
CA ASN A 406 -32.34 -23.81 18.09
C ASN A 406 -32.71 -25.25 17.70
N PRO A 407 -31.90 -25.91 16.85
CA PRO A 407 -32.20 -27.23 16.34
C PRO A 407 -32.16 -28.34 17.41
N THR A 408 -31.50 -28.10 18.54
CA THR A 408 -31.41 -29.03 19.67
C THR A 408 -32.67 -29.00 20.53
N THR A 409 -33.21 -27.80 20.77
CA THR A 409 -34.41 -27.60 21.61
C THR A 409 -35.70 -27.74 20.81
N ILE A 410 -35.74 -27.19 19.59
CA ILE A 410 -36.90 -27.20 18.70
C ILE A 410 -36.55 -28.04 17.47
N LYS A 411 -36.87 -29.33 17.55
CA LYS A 411 -36.59 -30.28 16.45
C LYS A 411 -37.50 -30.10 15.25
N GLN A 412 -38.74 -29.67 15.48
CA GLN A 412 -39.72 -29.38 14.44
C GLN A 412 -40.38 -28.03 14.73
N LEU A 413 -40.25 -27.11 13.78
CA LEU A 413 -40.99 -25.86 13.74
C LEU A 413 -42.48 -26.18 13.60
N LYS A 414 -43.30 -25.50 14.41
CA LYS A 414 -44.76 -25.60 14.40
C LYS A 414 -45.36 -24.26 14.00
N SER A 415 -46.69 -24.22 13.89
CA SER A 415 -47.42 -22.99 13.55
C SER A 415 -47.14 -21.83 14.51
N GLU A 416 -46.81 -22.10 15.77
CA GLU A 416 -46.45 -21.06 16.76
C GLU A 416 -45.27 -20.20 16.30
N GLN A 417 -44.16 -20.83 15.86
CA GLN A 417 -42.96 -20.11 15.41
C GLN A 417 -43.22 -19.37 14.09
N LEU A 418 -44.01 -19.94 13.19
CA LEU A 418 -44.38 -19.26 11.95
C LEU A 418 -45.27 -18.04 12.21
N ASN A 419 -46.25 -18.17 13.11
CA ASN A 419 -47.12 -17.07 13.52
C ASN A 419 -46.34 -15.94 14.21
N GLN A 420 -45.26 -16.26 14.93
CA GLN A 420 -44.37 -15.27 15.53
C GLN A 420 -43.73 -14.39 14.45
N LEU A 421 -43.17 -14.98 13.40
CA LEU A 421 -42.58 -14.24 12.28
C LEU A 421 -43.64 -13.44 11.49
N GLU A 422 -44.83 -13.99 11.30
CA GLU A 422 -45.96 -13.28 10.67
C GLU A 422 -46.37 -12.04 11.47
N GLN A 423 -46.29 -12.09 12.80
CA GLN A 423 -46.58 -10.93 13.64
C GLN A 423 -45.53 -9.82 13.49
N TYR A 424 -44.28 -10.15 13.13
CA TYR A 424 -43.26 -9.16 12.80
C TYR A 424 -43.50 -8.54 11.43
N MET A 425 -43.80 -9.39 10.45
CA MET A 425 -44.20 -8.98 9.11
C MET A 425 -45.39 -8.00 9.18
N ASP A 426 -46.39 -8.31 9.99
CA ASP A 426 -47.55 -7.43 10.20
C ASP A 426 -47.20 -6.07 10.78
N VAL A 427 -46.25 -6.00 11.73
CA VAL A 427 -45.77 -4.72 12.30
C VAL A 427 -45.05 -3.91 11.22
N ILE A 428 -44.15 -4.55 10.49
CA ILE A 428 -43.32 -3.92 9.47
C ILE A 428 -44.20 -3.39 8.36
N LEU A 429 -45.00 -4.23 7.71
CA LEU A 429 -45.79 -3.89 6.52
C LEU A 429 -46.88 -2.84 6.78
N LYS A 430 -47.37 -2.71 8.03
CA LYS A 430 -48.38 -1.70 8.41
C LYS A 430 -47.79 -0.34 8.78
N GLN A 431 -46.46 -0.22 8.88
CA GLN A 431 -45.79 1.00 9.29
C GLN A 431 -45.14 1.67 8.08
N ASP A 432 -45.68 2.82 7.66
CA ASP A 432 -45.19 3.60 6.50
C ASP A 432 -43.70 3.95 6.58
N CYS A 433 -43.15 4.02 7.80
CA CYS A 433 -41.75 4.35 8.01
C CYS A 433 -40.78 3.22 7.67
N PHE A 434 -41.29 2.00 7.53
CA PHE A 434 -40.59 0.79 7.09
C PHE A 434 -40.96 0.38 5.65
N ASN A 435 -41.88 1.08 4.98
CA ASN A 435 -42.31 0.72 3.63
C ASN A 435 -42.49 1.98 2.78
N ASP A 436 -41.51 2.22 1.91
CA ASP A 436 -41.69 3.02 0.70
C ASP A 436 -42.05 2.12 -0.50
N ALA A 437 -42.53 2.70 -1.60
CA ALA A 437 -42.93 2.01 -2.82
C ALA A 437 -41.81 1.19 -3.49
N ASN A 438 -40.55 1.37 -3.04
CA ASN A 438 -39.36 0.72 -3.59
C ASN A 438 -38.69 -0.27 -2.62
N GLU A 439 -39.28 -0.55 -1.46
CA GLU A 439 -38.67 -1.43 -0.45
C GLU A 439 -39.18 -2.88 -0.59
N PHE A 440 -38.26 -3.85 -0.48
CA PHE A 440 -38.59 -5.26 -0.53
C PHE A 440 -38.17 -5.97 0.76
N TRP A 441 -39.05 -6.82 1.30
CA TRP A 441 -38.85 -7.50 2.56
C TRP A 441 -38.81 -9.02 2.43
N THR A 442 -37.79 -9.66 2.99
CA THR A 442 -37.66 -11.11 3.07
C THR A 442 -37.73 -11.55 4.52
N PHE A 443 -38.71 -12.38 4.85
CA PHE A 443 -38.90 -12.95 6.18
C PHE A 443 -38.49 -14.42 6.14
N ILE A 444 -37.61 -14.86 7.04
CA ILE A 444 -37.08 -16.24 7.04
C ILE A 444 -37.19 -16.83 8.44
N LEU A 445 -37.95 -17.92 8.58
CA LEU A 445 -37.93 -18.77 9.76
C LEU A 445 -36.97 -19.94 9.54
N ILE A 446 -36.02 -20.13 10.45
CA ILE A 446 -34.98 -21.17 10.33
C ILE A 446 -35.06 -22.15 11.51
N GLY A 447 -35.03 -23.44 11.20
CA GLY A 447 -35.02 -24.51 12.21
C GLY A 447 -34.39 -25.81 11.70
N GLN A 448 -34.44 -26.86 12.52
CA GLN A 448 -33.93 -28.19 12.12
C GLN A 448 -34.82 -28.84 11.05
N ASP A 449 -36.12 -28.84 11.30
CA ASP A 449 -37.16 -29.36 10.44
C ASP A 449 -38.48 -28.66 10.76
N TYR A 450 -39.55 -28.97 10.04
CA TYR A 450 -40.89 -28.44 10.30
C TYR A 450 -41.94 -29.56 10.21
N ASP A 451 -43.05 -29.41 10.92
CA ASP A 451 -44.13 -30.40 10.94
C ASP A 451 -44.99 -30.40 9.65
N ASP A 452 -45.89 -31.38 9.53
CA ASP A 452 -46.78 -31.49 8.37
C ASP A 452 -47.75 -30.31 8.23
N ILE A 453 -48.00 -29.56 9.31
CA ILE A 453 -48.92 -28.41 9.30
C ILE A 453 -48.21 -27.23 8.65
N VAL A 454 -47.00 -26.91 9.09
CA VAL A 454 -46.14 -25.89 8.45
C VAL A 454 -45.81 -26.32 7.02
N GLY A 455 -45.49 -27.59 6.80
CA GLY A 455 -45.18 -28.13 5.47
C GLY A 455 -46.32 -28.02 4.46
N ARG A 456 -47.58 -28.01 4.91
CA ARG A 456 -48.76 -27.76 4.06
C ARG A 456 -48.91 -26.29 3.65
N ARG A 457 -48.32 -25.36 4.40
CA ARG A 457 -48.31 -23.92 4.07
C ARG A 457 -47.19 -23.53 3.11
N VAL A 458 -46.18 -24.38 2.93
CA VAL A 458 -45.08 -24.15 1.99
C VAL A 458 -45.58 -24.32 0.55
N ILE A 459 -45.65 -23.21 -0.19
CA ILE A 459 -46.04 -23.13 -1.60
C ILE A 459 -44.95 -23.73 -2.50
N ASN A 460 -43.69 -23.40 -2.25
CA ASN A 460 -42.56 -23.93 -3.01
C ASN A 460 -41.59 -24.68 -2.10
N LYS A 461 -41.67 -26.02 -2.15
CA LYS A 461 -40.84 -26.91 -1.34
C LYS A 461 -39.34 -26.86 -1.69
N LEU A 462 -38.96 -26.38 -2.87
CA LEU A 462 -37.54 -26.27 -3.25
C LEU A 462 -36.88 -25.06 -2.59
N THR A 463 -37.64 -23.98 -2.38
CA THR A 463 -37.12 -22.73 -1.81
C THR A 463 -37.49 -22.51 -0.36
N GLY A 464 -38.53 -23.22 0.13
CA GLY A 464 -39.14 -23.00 1.44
C GLY A 464 -40.17 -21.88 1.45
N LEU A 465 -40.61 -21.37 0.29
CA LEU A 465 -41.52 -20.23 0.19
C LEU A 465 -42.90 -20.57 0.75
N VAL A 466 -43.40 -19.76 1.68
CA VAL A 466 -44.72 -19.87 2.31
C VAL A 466 -45.68 -18.82 1.78
N GLN A 467 -45.22 -17.59 1.57
CA GLN A 467 -46.04 -16.48 1.08
C GLN A 467 -45.20 -15.52 0.25
N ASN A 468 -45.81 -14.92 -0.77
CA ASN A 468 -45.15 -13.95 -1.64
C ASN A 468 -46.15 -12.91 -2.14
N ASP A 469 -45.71 -11.66 -2.19
CA ASP A 469 -46.46 -10.51 -2.72
C ASP A 469 -45.49 -9.56 -3.47
N SER A 470 -45.98 -8.41 -3.90
CA SER A 470 -45.22 -7.40 -4.66
C SER A 470 -44.02 -6.81 -3.91
N ASN A 471 -44.10 -6.71 -2.58
CA ASN A 471 -43.08 -6.06 -1.73
C ASN A 471 -42.53 -6.97 -0.61
N TYR A 472 -42.92 -8.25 -0.54
CA TYR A 472 -42.32 -9.18 0.42
C TYR A 472 -42.39 -10.66 0.01
N SER A 473 -41.51 -11.46 0.62
CA SER A 473 -41.54 -12.91 0.60
C SER A 473 -41.32 -13.48 2.00
N LEU A 474 -42.02 -14.56 2.33
CA LEU A 474 -41.90 -15.31 3.58
C LEU A 474 -41.42 -16.74 3.30
N TYR A 475 -40.38 -17.16 3.99
CA TYR A 475 -39.75 -18.47 3.84
C TYR A 475 -39.69 -19.21 5.18
N VAL A 476 -39.80 -20.53 5.11
CA VAL A 476 -39.39 -21.46 6.17
C VAL A 476 -38.26 -22.31 5.60
N LYS A 477 -37.09 -22.26 6.25
CA LYS A 477 -35.88 -22.95 5.79
C LYS A 477 -35.31 -23.85 6.87
N LYS A 478 -34.68 -24.93 6.44
CA LYS A 478 -33.89 -25.79 7.31
C LYS A 478 -32.47 -25.25 7.42
N TRP A 479 -31.84 -25.47 8.58
CA TRP A 479 -30.43 -25.13 8.73
C TRP A 479 -29.53 -25.78 7.67
N SER A 480 -29.85 -27.00 7.25
CA SER A 480 -29.13 -27.69 6.19
C SER A 480 -29.23 -26.98 4.84
N GLU A 481 -30.37 -26.37 4.54
CA GLU A 481 -30.56 -25.60 3.30
C GLU A 481 -29.69 -24.35 3.31
N ILE A 482 -29.70 -23.60 4.41
CA ILE A 482 -28.88 -22.39 4.60
C ILE A 482 -27.38 -22.74 4.48
N THR A 483 -26.89 -23.70 5.26
CA THR A 483 -25.46 -24.03 5.25
C THR A 483 -25.00 -24.55 3.89
N ASN A 484 -25.81 -25.37 3.22
CA ASN A 484 -25.45 -25.93 1.92
C ASN A 484 -25.51 -24.89 0.79
N GLU A 485 -26.42 -23.91 0.87
CA GLU A 485 -26.48 -22.80 -0.06
C GLU A 485 -25.22 -21.93 0.02
N VAL A 486 -24.83 -21.52 1.24
CA VAL A 486 -23.63 -20.73 1.48
C VAL A 486 -22.37 -21.48 1.05
N GLU A 487 -22.26 -22.77 1.41
CA GLU A 487 -21.10 -23.59 1.06
C GLU A 487 -20.93 -23.69 -0.46
N ARG A 488 -22.02 -23.94 -1.20
CA ARG A 488 -21.99 -24.03 -2.67
C ARG A 488 -21.53 -22.70 -3.28
N ARG A 489 -22.08 -21.58 -2.81
CA ARG A 489 -21.69 -20.23 -3.26
C ARG A 489 -20.20 -19.98 -3.04
N LEU A 490 -19.70 -20.21 -1.83
CA LEU A 490 -18.29 -19.96 -1.48
C LEU A 490 -17.32 -20.89 -2.22
N LYS A 491 -17.64 -22.19 -2.33
CA LYS A 491 -16.80 -23.14 -3.08
C LYS A 491 -16.71 -22.77 -4.56
N TYR A 492 -17.82 -22.39 -5.18
CA TYR A 492 -17.83 -21.92 -6.56
C TYR A 492 -16.89 -20.72 -6.78
N LEU A 493 -16.97 -19.71 -5.90
CA LEU A 493 -16.09 -18.54 -5.96
C LEU A 493 -14.63 -18.91 -5.74
N LEU A 494 -14.35 -19.78 -4.75
CA LEU A 494 -13.00 -20.25 -4.45
C LEU A 494 -12.36 -20.96 -5.65
N ASP A 495 -13.11 -21.86 -6.31
CA ASP A 495 -12.61 -22.61 -7.46
C ASP A 495 -12.33 -21.68 -8.65
N LYS A 496 -13.21 -20.72 -8.91
CA LYS A 496 -12.98 -19.69 -9.94
C LYS A 496 -11.74 -18.85 -9.64
N LEU A 497 -11.57 -18.39 -8.40
CA LEU A 497 -10.40 -17.60 -8.01
C LEU A 497 -9.09 -18.40 -8.04
N LYS A 498 -9.12 -19.69 -7.70
CA LYS A 498 -7.96 -20.57 -7.83
C LYS A 498 -7.54 -20.77 -9.29
N ILE A 499 -8.50 -20.91 -10.20
CA ILE A 499 -8.23 -20.95 -11.64
C ILE A 499 -7.59 -19.63 -12.09
N GLU A 500 -8.18 -18.50 -11.70
CA GLU A 500 -7.65 -17.18 -12.04
C GLU A 500 -6.23 -16.98 -11.51
N ARG A 501 -5.98 -17.36 -10.25
CA ARG A 501 -4.65 -17.37 -9.64
C ARG A 501 -3.66 -18.18 -10.48
N ALA A 502 -4.05 -19.39 -10.90
CA ALA A 502 -3.18 -20.26 -11.69
C ALA A 502 -2.92 -19.72 -13.10
N THR A 503 -3.88 -19.06 -13.73
CA THR A 503 -3.70 -18.38 -15.01
C THR A 503 -2.71 -17.23 -14.87
N LEU A 504 -2.90 -16.36 -13.89
CA LEU A 504 -2.02 -15.21 -13.64
C LEU A 504 -0.59 -15.64 -13.25
N SER A 505 -0.43 -16.70 -12.46
CA SER A 505 0.90 -17.22 -12.10
C SER A 505 1.65 -17.89 -13.26
N LYS A 506 0.97 -18.25 -14.35
CA LYS A 506 1.61 -18.82 -15.57
C LYS A 506 2.01 -17.76 -16.60
N SER A 507 1.51 -16.53 -16.45
CA SER A 507 1.84 -15.40 -17.30
C SER A 507 3.13 -14.67 -16.87
N GLN A 508 3.68 -15.04 -15.71
CA GLN A 508 4.97 -14.60 -15.16
C GLN A 508 6.09 -15.54 -15.61
#